data_AF-A0A946V789-F1
#
_entry.id   AF-A0A946V789-F1
#
_cell.length_a   1.000
_cell.length_b   1.000
_cell.length_c   1.000
_cell.angle_alpha   90.00
_cell.angle_beta   90.00
_cell.angle_gamma   90.00
#
_symmetry.space_group_name_H-M   'P 1'
#
loop_
_entity.id
_entity.type
_entity.pdbx_description
1 polymer ?
#
loop_
_entity_poly.entity_id
_entity_poly.type
_entity_poly.pdbx_seq_one_letter_code
_entity_poly.pdbx_strand_id
1 'polypeptide(L)'
;MKMSRRAVRMEKHHKRKQSALGINLVSLMDIFTILVFFLLVNSSDGEVLPTHKSVELPESVSEEQPRHTVVVMINTDNVLLHGQVIAPVKAVMNSRGMTFEPLKT
;
A
#
# COMPACT_ATOMS: atom_id res chain seq x y z
N MET A 1 29.07 52.45 29.98
CA MET A 1 30.30 51.71 30.36
C MET A 1 31.10 51.42 29.09
N LYS A 2 32.38 51.82 29.01
CA LYS A 2 33.21 51.54 27.81
C LYS A 2 33.56 50.05 27.78
N MET A 3 33.18 49.37 26.71
CA MET A 3 33.50 47.96 26.50
C MET A 3 35.02 47.75 26.51
N SER A 4 35.48 46.67 27.17
CA SER A 4 36.90 46.33 27.19
C SER A 4 37.39 46.02 25.77
N ARG A 5 38.66 46.31 25.47
CA ARG A 5 39.26 46.00 24.15
C ARG A 5 39.13 44.52 23.79
N ARG A 6 39.08 43.63 24.80
CA ARG A 6 38.85 42.20 24.61
C ARG A 6 37.41 41.89 24.20
N ALA A 7 36.42 42.52 24.84
CA ALA A 7 35.01 42.37 24.50
C ALA A 7 34.73 42.82 23.05
N VAL A 8 35.29 43.97 22.64
CA VAL A 8 35.18 44.48 21.26
C VAL A 8 35.81 43.51 20.24
N ARG A 9 36.90 42.82 20.60
CA ARG A 9 37.51 41.78 19.74
C ARG A 9 36.63 40.54 19.62
N MET A 10 36.05 40.07 20.73
CA MET A 10 35.15 38.90 20.71
C MET A 10 33.89 39.17 19.89
N GLU A 11 33.29 40.35 20.05
CA GLU A 11 32.09 40.76 19.31
C GLU A 11 32.35 40.81 17.79
N LYS A 12 33.47 41.40 17.37
CA LYS A 12 33.89 41.40 15.95
C LYS A 12 34.12 40.00 15.42
N HIS A 13 34.69 39.11 16.23
CA HIS A 13 34.93 37.72 15.83
C HIS A 13 33.62 36.94 15.66
N HIS A 14 32.66 37.09 16.58
CA HIS A 14 31.35 36.45 16.48
C HIS A 14 30.53 36.95 15.30
N LYS A 15 30.56 38.26 15.02
CA LYS A 15 29.87 38.84 13.85
C LYS A 15 30.40 38.30 12.52
N ARG A 16 31.71 38.03 12.42
CA ARG A 16 32.32 37.37 11.25
C ARG A 16 31.92 35.90 11.15
N LYS A 17 31.89 35.18 12.27
CA LYS A 17 31.52 33.76 12.30
C LYS A 17 30.06 33.53 11.91
N GLN A 18 29.14 34.44 12.28
CA GLN A 18 27.73 34.37 11.86
C GLN A 18 27.54 34.58 10.36
N SER A 19 28.40 35.37 9.70
CA SER A 19 28.34 35.60 8.25
C SER A 19 28.77 34.38 7.42
N ALA A 20 29.37 33.36 8.04
CA ALA A 20 29.83 32.15 7.36
C ALA A 20 28.78 31.02 7.32
N LEU A 21 27.55 31.28 7.79
CA LEU A 21 26.43 30.31 7.75
C LEU A 21 25.66 30.32 6.43
N GLY A 22 26.14 31.03 5.40
CA GLY A 22 25.60 30.92 4.06
C GLY A 22 25.98 29.57 3.46
N ILE A 23 24.98 28.76 3.10
CA ILE A 23 25.19 27.56 2.29
C ILE A 23 26.01 27.92 1.04
N ASN A 24 27.04 27.14 0.73
CA ASN A 24 27.84 27.37 -0.47
C ASN A 24 27.01 26.96 -1.69
N LEU A 25 26.31 27.93 -2.29
CA LEU A 25 25.44 27.75 -3.45
C LEU A 25 26.16 27.07 -4.63
N VAL A 26 27.47 27.27 -4.76
CA VAL A 26 28.30 26.62 -5.78
C VAL A 26 28.37 25.11 -5.50
N SER A 27 28.77 24.71 -4.29
CA SER A 27 28.82 23.30 -3.90
C SER A 27 27.44 22.62 -3.94
N LEU A 28 26.37 23.36 -3.65
CA LEU A 28 25.01 22.83 -3.70
C LEU A 28 24.56 22.57 -5.15
N MET A 29 24.86 23.50 -6.07
CA MET A 29 24.59 23.32 -7.50
C MET A 29 25.37 22.11 -8.04
N ASP A 30 26.62 21.94 -7.64
CA ASP A 30 27.47 20.82 -8.09
C ASP A 30 26.92 19.45 -7.65
N ILE A 31 26.40 19.32 -6.43
CA ILE A 31 25.78 18.06 -5.98
C ILE A 31 24.49 17.78 -6.75
N PHE A 32 23.65 18.79 -6.99
CA PHE A 32 22.42 18.60 -7.76
C PHE A 32 22.67 18.23 -9.21
N THR A 33 23.67 18.83 -9.87
CA THR A 33 24.01 18.49 -11.26
C THR A 33 24.55 17.06 -11.38
N ILE A 34 25.36 16.59 -10.44
CA ILE A 34 25.83 15.19 -10.40
C ILE A 34 24.63 14.23 -10.28
N LEU A 35 23.67 14.50 -9.40
CA LEU A 35 22.49 13.65 -9.23
C LEU A 35 21.60 13.62 -10.46
N VAL A 36 21.37 14.77 -11.10
CA VAL A 36 20.57 14.84 -12.34
C VAL A 36 21.26 14.10 -13.48
N PHE A 37 22.58 14.25 -13.64
CA PHE A 37 23.33 13.51 -14.66
C PHE A 37 23.36 12.02 -14.37
N PHE A 38 23.53 11.62 -13.11
CA PHE A 38 23.45 10.24 -12.69
C PHE A 38 22.08 9.64 -13.03
N LEU A 39 21.00 10.34 -12.69
CA LEU A 39 19.64 9.92 -13.05
C LEU A 39 19.45 9.90 -14.56
N LEU A 40 19.94 10.89 -15.30
CA LEU A 40 19.81 10.94 -16.76
C LEU A 40 20.49 9.75 -17.43
N VAL A 41 21.71 9.40 -17.01
CA VAL A 41 22.48 8.27 -17.54
C VAL A 41 21.86 6.92 -17.13
N ASN A 42 21.32 6.80 -15.92
CA ASN A 42 20.72 5.54 -15.43
C ASN A 42 19.23 5.41 -15.77
N SER A 43 18.57 6.47 -16.25
CA SER A 43 17.15 6.45 -16.64
C SER A 43 16.89 5.80 -18.00
N SER A 44 17.94 5.46 -18.76
CA SER A 44 17.81 4.87 -20.10
C SER A 44 17.78 3.33 -20.15
N ASP A 45 17.96 2.63 -19.03
CA ASP A 45 18.06 1.15 -19.03
C ASP A 45 16.80 0.42 -18.51
N GLY A 46 15.66 1.10 -18.52
CA GLY A 46 14.40 0.37 -18.62
C GLY A 46 14.23 -0.06 -20.07
N GLU A 47 14.63 -1.28 -20.42
CA GLU A 47 14.20 -1.90 -21.67
C GLU A 47 12.69 -1.70 -21.77
N VAL A 48 12.26 -0.76 -22.62
CA VAL A 48 10.91 -0.79 -23.15
C VAL A 48 10.93 -2.00 -24.03
N LEU A 49 10.60 -3.16 -23.44
CA LEU A 49 10.25 -4.36 -24.20
C LEU A 49 9.36 -3.86 -25.32
N PRO A 50 9.77 -3.97 -26.59
CA PRO A 50 8.93 -3.54 -27.68
C PRO A 50 7.66 -4.37 -27.54
N THR A 51 6.59 -3.76 -27.03
CA THR A 51 5.27 -4.37 -27.00
C THR A 51 4.92 -4.54 -28.46
N HIS A 52 5.24 -5.71 -29.00
CA HIS A 52 4.92 -6.08 -30.36
C HIS A 52 3.42 -5.83 -30.51
N LYS A 53 3.05 -4.86 -31.35
CA LYS A 53 1.64 -4.55 -31.69
C LYS A 53 0.89 -5.76 -32.27
N SER A 54 1.57 -6.88 -32.49
CA SER A 54 1.06 -8.16 -32.96
C SER A 54 0.70 -9.14 -31.84
N VAL A 55 0.87 -8.78 -30.55
CA VAL A 55 0.47 -9.63 -29.43
C VAL A 55 -0.83 -9.07 -28.85
N GLU A 56 -1.95 -9.58 -29.35
CA GLU A 56 -3.23 -9.47 -28.64
C GLU A 56 -3.14 -10.36 -27.40
N LEU A 57 -3.00 -9.73 -26.23
CA LEU A 57 -3.13 -10.45 -24.97
C LEU A 57 -4.59 -10.90 -24.85
N PRO A 58 -4.87 -12.20 -24.64
CA PRO A 58 -6.24 -12.64 -24.44
C PRO A 58 -6.82 -11.95 -23.22
N GLU A 59 -8.03 -11.41 -23.34
CA GLU A 59 -8.76 -10.95 -22.18
C GLU A 59 -9.03 -12.17 -21.27
N SER A 60 -8.42 -12.17 -20.08
CA SER A 60 -8.73 -13.15 -19.06
C SER A 60 -10.08 -12.79 -18.43
N VAL A 61 -11.15 -13.08 -19.16
CA VAL A 61 -12.50 -13.05 -18.63
C VAL A 61 -12.81 -14.41 -18.05
N SER A 62 -13.12 -14.45 -16.75
CA SER A 62 -13.71 -15.64 -16.15
C SER A 62 -15.18 -15.69 -16.57
N GLU A 63 -15.51 -16.58 -17.51
CA GLU A 63 -16.90 -16.89 -17.89
C GLU A 63 -17.62 -17.73 -16.83
N GLU A 64 -16.91 -18.20 -15.79
CA GLU A 64 -17.51 -19.00 -14.73
C GLU A 64 -18.31 -18.08 -13.81
N GLN A 65 -19.63 -18.22 -13.88
CA GLN A 65 -20.56 -17.57 -12.96
C GLN A 65 -20.08 -17.81 -11.51
N PRO A 66 -20.06 -16.79 -10.64
CA PRO A 66 -19.70 -16.97 -9.24
C PRO A 66 -20.47 -18.13 -8.63
N ARG A 67 -19.77 -19.08 -8.02
CA ARG A 67 -20.39 -20.24 -7.39
C ARG A 67 -21.41 -19.77 -6.35
N HIS A 68 -22.65 -20.21 -6.49
CA HIS A 68 -23.70 -19.93 -5.52
C HIS A 68 -23.24 -20.42 -4.14
N THR A 69 -22.94 -19.49 -3.24
CA THR A 69 -22.52 -19.82 -1.87
C THR A 69 -23.77 -20.02 -1.03
N VAL A 70 -24.03 -21.27 -0.64
CA VAL A 70 -25.16 -21.60 0.24
C VAL A 70 -24.83 -21.18 1.66
N VAL A 71 -25.64 -20.28 2.23
CA VAL A 71 -25.45 -19.81 3.62
C VAL A 71 -26.41 -20.56 4.53
N VAL A 72 -25.85 -21.35 5.45
CA VAL A 72 -26.59 -22.07 6.51
C VAL A 72 -26.31 -21.40 7.85
N MET A 73 -27.37 -21.03 8.57
CA MET A 73 -27.29 -20.44 9.90
C MET A 73 -28.01 -21.34 10.90
N ILE A 74 -27.38 -21.62 12.04
CA ILE A 74 -27.95 -22.45 13.10
C ILE A 74 -28.05 -21.58 14.36
N ASN A 75 -29.26 -21.40 14.87
CA ASN A 75 -29.49 -20.77 16.18
C ASN A 75 -29.89 -21.84 17.21
N THR A 76 -30.27 -21.43 18.43
CA THR A 76 -30.60 -22.35 19.52
C THR A 76 -31.73 -23.33 19.19
N ASP A 77 -32.68 -22.89 18.38
CA ASP A 77 -33.94 -23.61 18.17
C ASP A 77 -34.14 -24.07 16.72
N ASN A 78 -33.53 -23.39 15.75
CA ASN A 78 -33.80 -23.50 14.32
C ASN A 78 -32.53 -23.49 13.45
N VAL A 79 -32.63 -24.20 12.34
CA VAL A 79 -31.71 -24.18 11.20
C VAL A 79 -32.34 -23.35 10.09
N LEU A 80 -31.56 -22.42 9.55
CA LEU A 80 -31.96 -21.50 8.51
C LEU A 80 -31.10 -21.67 7.26
N LEU A 81 -31.74 -21.60 6.10
CA LEU A 81 -31.13 -21.60 4.78
C LEU A 81 -31.51 -20.28 4.09
N HIS A 82 -30.53 -19.45 3.76
CA HIS A 82 -30.78 -18.11 3.18
C HIS A 82 -31.78 -17.26 4.00
N GLY A 83 -31.77 -17.41 5.33
CA GLY A 83 -32.67 -16.69 6.25
C GLY A 83 -34.07 -17.30 6.40
N GLN A 84 -34.41 -18.36 5.66
CA GLN A 84 -35.66 -19.10 5.83
C GLN A 84 -35.45 -20.28 6.78
N VAL A 85 -36.37 -20.46 7.74
CA VAL A 85 -36.34 -21.60 8.67
C VAL A 85 -36.70 -22.88 7.92
N ILE A 86 -35.77 -23.83 7.88
CA ILE A 86 -35.96 -25.13 7.22
C ILE A 86 -36.29 -26.24 8.21
N ALA A 87 -35.84 -26.13 9.47
CA ALA A 87 -36.07 -27.14 10.49
C ALA A 87 -35.75 -26.67 11.91
N PRO A 88 -36.39 -27.22 12.94
CA PRO A 88 -35.92 -27.06 14.31
C PRO A 88 -34.70 -27.95 14.58
N VAL A 89 -33.73 -27.45 15.35
CA VAL A 89 -32.48 -28.15 15.69
C VAL A 89 -32.77 -29.52 16.33
N LYS A 90 -33.78 -29.59 17.20
CA LYS A 90 -34.20 -30.85 17.83
C LYS A 90 -34.59 -31.93 16.82
N ALA A 91 -35.23 -31.57 15.71
CA ALA A 91 -35.62 -32.52 14.68
C ALA A 91 -34.41 -33.02 13.89
N VAL A 92 -33.45 -32.13 13.60
CA VAL A 92 -32.19 -32.50 12.92
C VAL A 92 -31.34 -33.42 13.79
N MET A 93 -31.22 -33.12 15.09
CA MET A 93 -30.47 -33.94 16.05
C MET A 93 -31.07 -35.33 16.30
N ASN A 94 -32.39 -35.46 16.12
CA ASN A 94 -33.09 -36.75 16.25
C ASN A 94 -33.06 -37.57 14.95
N SER A 95 -32.57 -37.02 13.85
CA SER A 95 -32.42 -37.75 12.59
C SER A 95 -31.21 -38.69 12.69
N ARG A 96 -31.39 -39.96 12.30
CA ARG A 96 -30.34 -40.99 12.37
C ARG A 96 -29.45 -41.04 11.12
N GLY A 97 -29.74 -40.20 10.13
CA GLY A 97 -29.01 -40.14 8.86
C GLY A 97 -27.98 -39.02 8.86
N MET A 98 -26.91 -39.17 8.08
CA MET A 98 -25.91 -38.12 7.87
C MET A 98 -26.38 -37.02 6.91
N THR A 99 -27.59 -37.15 6.35
CA THR A 99 -28.15 -36.25 5.33
C THR A 99 -29.47 -35.66 5.80
N PHE A 100 -29.63 -34.35 5.61
CA PHE A 100 -30.87 -33.64 5.87
C PHE A 100 -31.50 -33.19 4.55
N GLU A 101 -32.66 -33.74 4.19
CA GLU A 101 -33.30 -33.56 2.87
C GLU A 101 -33.46 -32.09 2.45
N PRO A 102 -33.87 -31.15 3.34
CA PRO A 102 -33.94 -29.72 2.99
C PRO A 102 -32.62 -29.03 2.65
N LEU A 103 -31.47 -29.67 2.93
CA LEU A 103 -30.13 -29.16 2.60
C LEU A 103 -29.51 -29.86 1.38
N LYS A 104 -30.25 -30.76 0.73
CA LYS A 104 -29.82 -31.46 -0.47
C LYS A 104 -30.10 -30.57 -1.69
N THR A 105 -29.05 -29.95 -2.21
CA THR A 105 -29.03 -29.26 -3.52
C THR A 105 -28.93 -30.23 -4.68
#